data_AF-A0A933Q9W7-F1
#
_entry.id   AF-A0A933Q9W7-F1
#
_cell.length_a   1.000
_cell.length_b   1.000
_cell.length_c   1.000
_cell.angle_alpha   90.00
_cell.angle_beta   90.00
_cell.angle_gamma   90.00
#
_symmetry.space_group_name_H-M   'P 1'
#
loop_
_entity.id
_entity.type
_entity.pdbx_description
1 polymer ?
#
loop_
_entity_poly.entity_id
_entity_poly.type
_entity_poly.pdbx_seq_one_letter_code
_entity_poly.pdbx_strand_id
1 'polypeptide(L)'
;MKLIYDVAHNIAKLEKHQIQNVHLEGVHPATFQVLKTENDKDTSEVSWKDSSDGGGTRKKLVVHRKGATRSFPGQPVIIGGSMETGSYLLVGTEKALEVSFGSTAHGSGRTMSRHQAKREVSGEGLLQKMAKEGIIVKSATFGGLAEEAGLAYKNIADVVESVSKAGISTPIASFKPIGNIKG
;
A
#
# COMPACT_ATOMS: atom_id res chain seq x y z
N MET A 1 22.66 -5.52 -5.24
CA MET A 1 21.35 -4.87 -5.46
C MET A 1 21.18 -3.79 -4.40
N LYS A 2 21.25 -2.50 -4.76
CA LYS A 2 20.99 -1.39 -3.84
C LYS A 2 19.52 -0.97 -4.00
N LEU A 3 18.64 -1.54 -3.19
CA LEU A 3 17.24 -1.12 -3.13
C LEU A 3 17.13 -0.03 -2.05
N ILE A 4 17.18 1.24 -2.46
CA ILE A 4 16.79 2.36 -1.59
C ILE A 4 15.35 2.68 -1.99
N TYR A 5 14.39 2.07 -1.29
CA TYR A 5 12.97 2.34 -1.46
C TYR A 5 12.48 3.12 -0.25
N ASP A 6 11.99 4.33 -0.48
CA ASP A 6 11.44 5.20 0.55
C ASP A 6 9.94 4.89 0.74
N VAL A 7 9.59 4.39 1.93
CA VAL A 7 8.22 4.12 2.39
C VAL A 7 7.69 5.40 3.06
N ALA A 8 7.74 6.51 2.33
CA ALA A 8 7.27 7.78 2.87
C ALA A 8 5.73 7.80 2.91
N HIS A 9 5.21 7.66 4.12
CA HIS A 9 3.80 7.84 4.43
C HIS A 9 3.43 9.31 4.18
N ASN A 10 2.48 9.53 3.26
CA ASN A 10 1.86 10.84 2.97
C ASN A 10 2.69 11.81 2.13
N ILE A 11 3.41 11.35 1.10
CA ILE A 11 3.86 12.26 0.04
C ILE A 11 2.72 12.46 -0.97
N ALA A 12 2.18 13.67 -1.02
CA ALA A 12 1.41 14.10 -2.18
C ALA A 12 2.39 14.28 -3.35
N LYS A 13 2.43 13.31 -4.27
CA LYS A 13 3.21 13.44 -5.49
C LYS A 13 2.32 14.02 -6.57
N LEU A 14 2.81 15.06 -7.24
CA LEU A 14 2.24 15.56 -8.49
C LEU A 14 2.49 14.51 -9.57
N GLU A 15 1.58 13.55 -9.66
CA GLU A 15 1.64 12.49 -10.66
C GLU A 15 0.64 12.78 -11.76
N LYS A 16 1.09 12.61 -13.00
CA LYS A 16 0.23 12.73 -14.16
C LYS A 16 -0.55 11.42 -14.30
N HIS A 17 -1.85 11.47 -14.11
CA HIS A 17 -2.74 10.33 -14.37
C HIS A 17 -3.80 10.72 -15.39
N GLN A 18 -4.47 9.72 -15.97
CA GLN A 18 -5.62 9.88 -16.84
C GLN A 18 -6.81 9.12 -16.20
N ILE A 19 -7.97 9.77 -16.01
CA ILE A 19 -9.21 9.18 -15.43
C ILE A 19 -10.24 8.98 -16.54
N GLN A 20 -11.02 7.89 -16.48
CA GLN A 20 -12.36 7.81 -17.10
C GLN A 20 -13.44 7.36 -16.11
N ASN A 21 -14.59 8.05 -16.16
CA ASN A 21 -15.83 7.92 -15.36
C ASN A 21 -15.73 8.03 -13.83
N VAL A 22 -15.69 9.28 -13.35
CA VAL A 22 -16.43 9.66 -12.14
C VAL A 22 -17.76 10.26 -12.61
N HIS A 23 -18.88 9.61 -12.29
CA HIS A 23 -20.16 10.30 -12.12
C HIS A 23 -20.28 10.57 -10.62
N LEU A 24 -20.27 11.84 -10.21
CA LEU A 24 -20.91 12.21 -8.95
C LEU A 24 -22.38 12.39 -9.38
N GLU A 25 -23.27 11.41 -9.24
CA GLU A 25 -23.62 10.70 -8.00
C GLU A 25 -23.98 9.21 -8.24
N GLY A 26 -23.71 8.33 -7.26
CA GLY A 26 -24.32 6.97 -7.17
C GLY A 26 -23.64 5.85 -7.98
N VAL A 27 -22.36 5.57 -7.72
CA VAL A 27 -21.48 4.46 -8.18
C VAL A 27 -22.12 3.19 -8.83
N HIS A 28 -21.74 2.86 -10.08
CA HIS A 28 -21.71 1.50 -10.68
C HIS A 28 -20.63 1.40 -11.81
N PRO A 29 -20.21 0.22 -12.33
CA PRO A 29 -18.81 -0.13 -12.58
C PRO A 29 -18.42 -0.05 -14.07
N ALA A 30 -17.52 0.84 -14.45
CA ALA A 30 -16.98 0.87 -15.82
C ALA A 30 -15.59 0.21 -15.88
N THR A 31 -15.34 -0.56 -16.93
CA THR A 31 -14.09 -1.29 -17.18
C THR A 31 -13.04 -0.36 -17.78
N PHE A 32 -11.79 -0.48 -17.32
CA PHE A 32 -10.67 0.39 -17.67
C PHE A 32 -9.62 -0.36 -18.51
N GLN A 33 -8.81 0.33 -19.33
CA GLN A 33 -7.81 -0.29 -20.23
C GLN A 33 -6.59 0.60 -20.52
N VAL A 34 -5.43 0.29 -19.99
CA VAL A 34 -4.24 1.18 -20.02
C VAL A 34 -3.32 0.82 -21.19
N LEU A 35 -2.90 1.81 -22.00
CA LEU A 35 -2.01 1.57 -23.15
C LEU A 35 -0.60 2.13 -22.90
N LYS A 36 0.36 1.20 -22.75
CA LYS A 36 1.84 1.27 -22.85
C LYS A 36 2.57 2.58 -22.54
N THR A 37 3.65 2.43 -21.75
CA THR A 37 4.66 3.44 -21.47
C THR A 37 5.82 3.41 -22.47
N GLU A 38 6.21 4.56 -23.00
CA GLU A 38 7.54 4.76 -23.59
C GLU A 38 8.31 5.81 -22.78
N ASN A 39 9.60 5.51 -22.59
CA ASN A 39 10.67 6.26 -21.91
C ASN A 39 10.37 7.72 -21.51
N ASP A 40 10.33 7.98 -20.19
CA ASP A 40 11.21 8.99 -19.61
C ASP A 40 11.37 8.83 -18.09
N LYS A 41 12.58 9.08 -17.58
CA LYS A 41 13.08 8.68 -16.25
C LYS A 41 12.40 9.28 -15.01
N ASP A 42 11.32 10.04 -15.15
CA ASP A 42 10.50 10.45 -13.98
C ASP A 42 9.04 10.78 -14.32
N THR A 43 8.62 10.55 -15.57
CA THR A 43 7.24 10.78 -16.01
C THR A 43 6.88 9.71 -17.03
N SER A 44 6.20 8.68 -16.58
CA SER A 44 5.62 7.65 -17.43
C SER A 44 4.39 8.19 -18.15
N GLU A 45 4.47 8.31 -19.48
CA GLU A 45 3.32 8.63 -20.33
C GLU A 45 2.58 7.34 -20.71
N VAL A 46 1.26 7.32 -20.53
CA VAL A 46 0.36 6.22 -20.91
C VAL A 46 -0.77 6.83 -21.74
N SER A 47 -1.26 6.12 -22.74
CA SER A 47 -2.31 6.57 -23.66
C SER A 47 -3.67 5.86 -23.45
N TRP A 48 -4.78 6.51 -23.85
CA TRP A 48 -6.16 6.01 -23.78
C TRP A 48 -6.99 6.63 -24.93
N LYS A 49 -8.09 5.97 -25.35
CA LYS A 49 -8.99 6.41 -26.45
C LYS A 49 -10.47 6.24 -26.06
N ASP A 50 -11.30 7.28 -26.20
CA ASP A 50 -12.76 7.24 -25.98
C ASP A 50 -13.54 7.17 -27.31
N SER A 51 -14.73 6.59 -27.28
CA SER A 51 -15.67 6.40 -28.39
C SER A 51 -17.05 7.04 -28.17
N SER A 52 -17.27 7.79 -27.07
CA SER A 52 -18.57 8.43 -26.80
C SER A 52 -18.86 9.73 -27.55
N ASP A 53 -17.86 10.33 -28.20
CA ASP A 53 -17.95 11.48 -29.11
C ASP A 53 -17.27 11.21 -30.46
N GLY A 54 -16.80 9.97 -30.67
CA GLY A 54 -15.89 9.62 -31.76
C GLY A 54 -14.41 9.91 -31.49
N GLY A 55 -13.99 10.41 -30.31
CA GLY A 55 -12.56 10.60 -30.00
C GLY A 55 -12.22 11.18 -28.61
N GLY A 56 -11.80 10.32 -27.67
CA GLY A 56 -11.37 10.75 -26.32
C GLY A 56 -10.12 11.62 -26.21
N THR A 57 -10.10 12.50 -25.20
CA THR A 57 -9.00 13.46 -24.93
C THR A 57 -8.19 13.11 -23.67
N ARG A 58 -6.85 13.34 -23.71
CA ARG A 58 -5.95 13.13 -22.55
C ARG A 58 -6.10 14.27 -21.54
N LYS A 59 -6.06 13.93 -20.24
CA LYS A 59 -6.07 14.90 -19.13
C LYS A 59 -4.92 14.66 -18.17
N LYS A 60 -4.41 15.74 -17.58
CA LYS A 60 -3.41 15.71 -16.50
C LYS A 60 -4.14 15.83 -15.17
N LEU A 61 -3.77 14.98 -14.22
CA LEU A 61 -4.41 14.90 -12.92
C LEU A 61 -3.40 15.14 -11.79
N VAL A 62 -3.92 15.23 -10.57
CA VAL A 62 -3.16 15.18 -9.32
C VAL A 62 -3.75 14.02 -8.53
N VAL A 63 -2.97 12.95 -8.31
CA VAL A 63 -3.44 11.78 -7.55
C VAL A 63 -2.92 11.85 -6.12
N HIS A 64 -3.86 11.95 -5.20
CA HIS A 64 -3.61 11.97 -3.77
C HIS A 64 -3.62 10.54 -3.24
N ARG A 65 -2.55 10.12 -2.56
CA ARG A 65 -2.48 8.83 -1.87
C ARG A 65 -2.32 9.05 -0.37
N LYS A 66 -3.32 8.61 0.39
CA LYS A 66 -3.30 8.56 1.86
C LYS A 66 -3.46 7.11 2.28
N GLY A 67 -2.43 6.52 2.88
CA GLY A 67 -2.42 5.09 3.19
C GLY A 67 -2.42 4.19 1.95
N ALA A 68 -1.95 4.69 0.81
CA ALA A 68 -1.83 3.96 -0.45
C ALA A 68 -0.47 4.23 -1.11
N THR A 69 -0.03 3.31 -1.95
CA THR A 69 1.28 3.35 -2.63
C THR A 69 1.09 3.22 -4.13
N ARG A 70 1.99 3.80 -4.93
CA ARG A 70 2.00 3.64 -6.39
C ARG A 70 2.34 2.19 -6.77
N SER A 71 1.62 1.64 -7.73
CA SER A 71 1.63 0.24 -8.17
C SER A 71 1.66 0.14 -9.70
N PHE A 72 2.66 0.75 -10.33
CA PHE A 72 2.79 0.69 -11.80
C PHE A 72 3.30 -0.69 -12.25
N PRO A 73 3.02 -1.11 -13.49
CA PRO A 73 3.48 -2.39 -14.03
C PRO A 73 4.97 -2.59 -13.82
N GLY A 74 5.36 -3.72 -13.21
CA GLY A 74 6.76 -4.04 -12.94
C GLY A 74 7.39 -3.27 -11.78
N GLN A 75 6.69 -2.30 -11.18
CA GLN A 75 7.21 -1.53 -10.06
C GLN A 75 7.16 -2.34 -8.76
N PRO A 76 8.26 -2.43 -7.99
CA PRO A 76 8.23 -2.98 -6.65
C PRO A 76 7.30 -2.19 -5.72
N VAL A 77 6.54 -2.91 -4.91
CA VAL A 77 5.66 -2.39 -3.86
C VAL A 77 5.96 -3.12 -2.56
N ILE A 78 6.22 -2.38 -1.49
CA ILE A 78 6.38 -2.95 -0.15
C ILE A 78 5.13 -2.63 0.66
N ILE A 79 4.52 -3.66 1.26
CA ILE A 79 3.37 -3.50 2.17
C ILE A 79 3.77 -3.98 3.55
N GLY A 80 3.75 -3.05 4.52
CA GLY A 80 4.07 -3.34 5.92
C GLY A 80 2.87 -3.91 6.67
N GLY A 81 3.09 -5.00 7.42
CA GLY A 81 2.16 -5.51 8.43
C GLY A 81 2.43 -4.88 9.79
N SER A 82 2.32 -5.70 10.84
CA SER A 82 2.66 -5.33 12.22
C SER A 82 4.09 -5.75 12.60
N MET A 83 4.49 -5.42 13.83
CA MET A 83 5.78 -5.81 14.38
C MET A 83 5.97 -7.33 14.49
N GLU A 84 4.86 -8.08 14.58
CA GLU A 84 4.83 -9.54 14.69
C GLU A 84 4.61 -10.23 13.34
N THR A 85 3.87 -9.60 12.41
CA THR A 85 3.42 -10.28 11.17
C THR A 85 4.35 -10.05 9.97
N GLY A 86 5.19 -9.02 10.01
CA GLY A 86 6.20 -8.77 8.97
C GLY A 86 5.68 -7.95 7.79
N SER A 87 6.15 -8.25 6.59
CA SER A 87 5.87 -7.43 5.39
C SER A 87 5.84 -8.28 4.12
N TYR A 88 5.37 -7.68 3.03
CA TYR A 88 5.34 -8.30 1.70
C TYR A 88 6.03 -7.42 0.66
N LEU A 89 6.71 -8.07 -0.27
CA LEU A 89 7.11 -7.50 -1.55
C LEU A 89 6.09 -7.97 -2.60
N LEU A 90 5.55 -7.00 -3.33
CA LEU A 90 4.67 -7.20 -4.45
C LEU A 90 5.23 -6.47 -5.67
N VAL A 91 4.65 -6.73 -6.83
CA VAL A 91 4.89 -5.98 -8.06
C VAL A 91 3.57 -5.41 -8.58
N GLY A 92 3.60 -4.16 -9.05
CA GLY A 92 2.43 -3.55 -9.67
C GLY A 92 2.11 -4.13 -11.04
N THR A 93 0.86 -3.93 -11.47
CA THR A 93 0.28 -4.58 -12.66
C THR A 93 -0.36 -3.55 -13.59
N GLU A 94 -0.59 -3.93 -14.85
CA GLU A 94 -1.38 -3.12 -15.79
C GLU A 94 -2.79 -2.86 -15.25
N LYS A 95 -3.37 -3.86 -14.57
CA LYS A 95 -4.70 -3.74 -13.97
C LYS A 95 -4.77 -2.65 -12.90
N ALA A 96 -3.67 -2.34 -12.21
CA ALA A 96 -3.65 -1.23 -11.26
C ALA A 96 -3.80 0.12 -11.95
N LEU A 97 -3.12 0.33 -13.08
CA LEU A 97 -3.29 1.56 -13.87
C LEU A 97 -4.74 1.72 -14.31
N GLU A 98 -5.39 0.59 -14.63
CA GLU A 98 -6.77 0.53 -15.08
C GLU A 98 -7.72 0.95 -13.96
N VAL A 99 -7.74 0.22 -12.84
CA VAL A 99 -8.85 0.32 -11.88
C VAL A 99 -8.55 1.16 -10.63
N SER A 100 -7.30 1.58 -10.44
CA SER A 100 -6.86 2.26 -9.21
C SER A 100 -5.88 3.41 -9.43
N PHE A 101 -5.79 3.95 -10.65
CA PHE A 101 -4.81 4.99 -11.02
C PHE A 101 -3.36 4.57 -10.72
N GLY A 102 -3.08 3.28 -10.92
CA GLY A 102 -1.78 2.68 -10.62
C GLY A 102 -1.46 2.75 -9.15
N SER A 103 -2.42 2.37 -8.29
CA SER A 103 -2.26 2.42 -6.83
C SER A 103 -2.63 1.10 -6.17
N THR A 104 -2.09 0.88 -4.98
CA THR A 104 -2.36 -0.29 -4.14
C THR A 104 -2.26 0.08 -2.66
N ALA A 105 -2.46 -0.89 -1.76
CA ALA A 105 -2.34 -0.71 -0.33
C ALA A 105 -0.90 -0.34 0.09
N HIS A 106 -0.78 0.41 1.18
CA HIS A 106 0.51 0.79 1.77
C HIS A 106 0.91 -0.11 2.96
N GLY A 107 -0.08 -0.53 3.74
CA GLY A 107 0.12 -1.36 4.93
C GLY A 107 -1.15 -2.09 5.31
N SER A 108 -1.09 -2.90 6.37
CA SER A 108 -2.25 -3.61 6.90
C SER A 108 -3.38 -2.68 7.35
N GLY A 109 -3.03 -1.50 7.87
CA GLY A 109 -3.99 -0.53 8.39
C GLY A 109 -4.52 -0.93 9.77
N ARG A 110 -4.90 0.07 10.57
CA ARG A 110 -5.34 -0.14 11.96
C ARG A 110 -6.81 -0.56 12.04
N THR A 111 -7.11 -1.41 13.00
CA THR A 111 -8.47 -1.81 13.39
C THR A 111 -8.95 -1.11 14.66
N MET A 112 -8.02 -0.53 15.44
CA MET A 112 -8.32 0.18 16.67
C MET A 112 -7.44 1.41 16.89
N SER A 113 -7.91 2.30 17.76
CA SER A 113 -7.16 3.49 18.17
C SER A 113 -5.91 3.11 18.98
N ARG A 114 -4.92 4.02 19.02
CA ARG A 114 -3.73 3.88 19.88
C ARG A 114 -4.09 3.79 21.36
N HIS A 115 -5.06 4.59 21.79
CA HIS A 115 -5.55 4.58 23.17
C HIS A 115 -6.18 3.25 23.55
N GLN A 116 -6.97 2.66 22.66
CA GLN A 116 -7.56 1.34 22.88
C GLN A 116 -6.48 0.25 22.95
N ALA A 117 -5.53 0.26 22.00
CA ALA A 117 -4.42 -0.70 22.01
C ALA A 117 -3.63 -0.66 23.33
N LYS A 118 -3.33 0.53 23.88
CA LYS A 118 -2.68 0.67 25.19
C LYS A 118 -3.47 0.09 26.38
N ARG A 119 -4.80 0.09 26.30
CA ARG A 119 -5.66 -0.45 27.37
C ARG A 119 -5.74 -1.97 27.30
N GLU A 120 -5.69 -2.52 26.09
CA GLU A 120 -5.84 -3.96 25.84
C GLU A 120 -4.51 -4.72 25.89
N VAL A 121 -3.38 -4.03 25.66
CA VAL A 121 -2.06 -4.66 25.54
C VAL A 121 -1.07 -4.10 26.56
N SER A 122 -0.48 -5.00 27.36
CA SER A 122 0.72 -4.68 28.13
C SER A 122 1.95 -4.69 27.22
N GLY A 123 2.73 -3.61 27.24
CA GLY A 123 3.96 -3.49 26.45
C GLY A 123 5.03 -4.50 26.88
N GLU A 124 5.18 -4.74 28.19
CA GLU A 124 6.08 -5.75 28.74
C GLU A 124 5.69 -7.16 28.30
N GLY A 125 4.39 -7.48 28.40
CA GLY A 125 3.86 -8.77 27.94
C GLY A 125 4.07 -8.98 26.44
N LEU A 126 3.86 -7.93 25.64
CA LEU A 126 4.13 -7.95 24.20
C LEU A 126 5.63 -8.16 23.90
N LEU A 127 6.52 -7.46 24.61
CA LEU A 127 7.97 -7.64 24.47
C LEU A 127 8.38 -9.08 24.75
N GLN A 128 7.88 -9.67 25.84
CA GLN A 128 8.16 -11.07 26.20
C GLN A 128 7.62 -12.05 25.15
N LYS A 129 6.40 -11.81 24.65
CA LYS A 129 5.80 -12.61 23.58
C LYS A 129 6.67 -12.60 22.33
N MET A 130 7.06 -11.42 21.87
CA MET A 130 7.89 -11.26 20.67
C MET A 130 9.28 -11.88 20.83
N ALA A 131 9.88 -11.77 22.02
CA ALA A 131 11.15 -12.44 22.31
C ALA A 131 11.04 -13.97 22.23
N LYS A 132 9.93 -14.56 22.69
CA LYS A 132 9.66 -16.01 22.54
C LYS A 132 9.50 -16.43 21.08
N GLU A 133 9.02 -15.54 20.22
CA GLU A 133 8.92 -15.74 18.76
C GLU A 133 10.25 -15.46 18.03
N GLY A 134 11.33 -15.13 18.76
CA GLY A 134 12.65 -14.84 18.19
C GLY A 134 12.79 -13.43 17.60
N ILE A 135 11.86 -12.53 17.92
CA ILE A 135 11.84 -11.15 17.41
C ILE A 135 12.45 -10.22 18.46
N ILE A 136 13.59 -9.60 18.14
CA ILE A 136 14.25 -8.64 19.02
C ILE A 136 13.53 -7.30 18.93
N VAL A 137 13.17 -6.69 20.06
CA VAL A 137 12.51 -5.38 20.05
C VAL A 137 13.25 -4.40 20.93
N LYS A 138 13.51 -3.21 20.38
CA LYS A 138 13.92 -2.02 21.13
C LYS A 138 12.83 -0.96 21.00
N SER A 139 12.33 -0.46 22.12
CA SER A 139 11.34 0.60 22.14
C SER A 139 11.72 1.68 23.14
N ALA A 140 11.38 2.94 22.85
CA ALA A 140 11.57 4.06 23.78
C ALA A 140 10.68 3.94 25.03
N THR A 141 9.45 3.43 24.89
CA THR A 141 8.51 3.26 26.00
C THR A 141 7.63 2.03 25.82
N PHE A 142 7.25 1.36 26.91
CA PHE A 142 6.29 0.25 26.85
C PHE A 142 4.91 0.68 26.35
N GLY A 143 4.49 1.92 26.65
CA GLY A 143 3.25 2.49 26.13
C GLY A 143 3.28 2.62 24.60
N GLY A 144 4.37 3.12 24.02
CA GLY A 144 4.54 3.20 22.56
C GLY A 144 4.60 1.82 21.91
N LEU A 145 5.24 0.85 22.57
CA LEU A 145 5.24 -0.53 22.11
C LEU A 145 3.80 -1.12 22.06
N ALA A 146 2.98 -0.85 23.08
CA ALA A 146 1.59 -1.30 23.13
C ALA A 146 0.70 -0.64 22.05
N GLU A 147 0.96 0.62 21.67
CA GLU A 147 0.21 1.27 20.57
C GLU A 147 0.35 0.54 19.24
N GLU A 148 1.49 -0.13 19.05
CA GLU A 148 1.92 -0.75 17.80
C GLU A 148 1.72 -2.27 17.79
N ALA A 149 1.07 -2.83 18.82
CA ALA A 149 0.74 -4.24 18.91
C ALA A 149 -0.01 -4.73 17.66
N GLY A 150 0.29 -5.96 17.21
CA GLY A 150 -0.27 -6.52 15.99
C GLY A 150 -1.78 -6.71 16.03
N LEU A 151 -2.36 -6.92 17.21
CA LEU A 151 -3.80 -6.89 17.43
C LEU A 151 -4.45 -5.59 16.94
N ALA A 152 -3.71 -4.48 16.98
CA ALA A 152 -4.21 -3.18 16.55
C ALA A 152 -4.28 -2.98 15.03
N TYR A 153 -3.80 -3.98 14.26
CA TYR A 153 -3.71 -3.95 12.81
C TYR A 153 -4.55 -5.07 12.18
N LYS A 154 -4.94 -4.88 10.91
CA LYS A 154 -5.51 -5.99 10.13
C LYS A 154 -4.45 -7.06 9.89
N ASN A 155 -4.91 -8.26 9.57
CA ASN A 155 -4.01 -9.29 9.04
C ASN A 155 -3.47 -8.85 7.67
N ILE A 156 -2.14 -8.77 7.57
CA ILE A 156 -1.46 -8.35 6.34
C ILE A 156 -1.68 -9.34 5.19
N ALA A 157 -1.83 -10.64 5.48
CA ALA A 157 -2.09 -11.66 4.47
C ALA A 157 -3.43 -11.39 3.77
N ASP A 158 -4.48 -11.05 4.52
CA ASP A 158 -5.80 -10.75 3.97
C ASP A 158 -5.78 -9.50 3.08
N VAL A 159 -4.99 -8.48 3.47
CA VAL A 159 -4.79 -7.27 2.67
C VAL A 159 -4.07 -7.60 1.37
N VAL A 160 -3.01 -8.40 1.42
CA VAL A 160 -2.24 -8.85 0.25
C VAL A 160 -3.10 -9.72 -0.68
N GLU A 161 -3.87 -10.64 -0.10
CA GLU A 161 -4.80 -11.49 -0.86
C GLU A 161 -5.86 -10.63 -1.56
N SER A 162 -6.38 -9.60 -0.89
CA SER A 162 -7.37 -8.68 -1.47
C SER A 162 -6.81 -7.93 -2.69
N VAL A 163 -5.61 -7.36 -2.59
CA VAL A 163 -4.99 -6.64 -3.73
C VAL A 163 -4.57 -7.59 -4.85
N SER A 164 -4.19 -8.83 -4.51
CA SER A 164 -3.88 -9.87 -5.49
C SER A 164 -5.13 -10.34 -6.24
N LYS A 165 -6.24 -10.58 -5.53
CA LYS A 165 -7.52 -10.96 -6.14
C LYS A 165 -8.10 -9.84 -7.01
N ALA A 166 -7.93 -8.59 -6.59
CA ALA A 166 -8.27 -7.43 -7.42
C ALA A 166 -7.34 -7.27 -8.64
N GLY A 167 -6.23 -8.00 -8.69
CA GLY A 167 -5.25 -7.96 -9.76
C GLY A 167 -4.37 -6.72 -9.77
N ILE A 168 -4.46 -5.83 -8.77
CA ILE A 168 -3.74 -4.54 -8.75
C ILE A 168 -2.31 -4.63 -8.22
N SER A 169 -1.92 -5.77 -7.66
CA SER A 169 -0.55 -6.10 -7.28
C SER A 169 -0.37 -7.61 -7.24
N THR A 170 0.79 -8.12 -7.64
CA THR A 170 1.12 -9.55 -7.56
C THR A 170 2.13 -9.79 -6.44
N PRO A 171 1.84 -10.67 -5.46
CA PRO A 171 2.80 -11.02 -4.41
C PRO A 171 4.04 -11.71 -4.97
N ILE A 172 5.22 -11.31 -4.48
CA ILE A 172 6.52 -11.86 -4.89
C ILE A 172 7.18 -12.59 -3.72
N ALA A 173 7.20 -11.98 -2.55
CA ALA A 173 7.82 -12.55 -1.35
C ALA A 173 7.14 -12.03 -0.08
N SER A 174 7.22 -12.82 0.99
CA SER A 174 6.88 -12.39 2.35
C SER A 174 8.14 -12.39 3.22
N PHE A 175 8.17 -11.50 4.19
CA PHE A 175 9.28 -11.34 5.13
C PHE A 175 8.76 -11.48 6.55
N LYS A 176 9.49 -12.24 7.37
CA LYS A 176 9.25 -12.33 8.81
C LYS A 176 10.17 -11.35 9.54
N PRO A 177 9.66 -10.66 10.57
CA PRO A 177 10.49 -9.77 11.37
C PRO A 177 11.46 -10.60 12.22
N ILE A 178 12.71 -10.13 12.31
CA ILE A 178 13.71 -10.64 13.28
C ILE A 178 14.09 -9.57 14.31
N GLY A 179 13.81 -8.31 14.00
CA GLY A 179 14.18 -7.17 14.81
C GLY A 179 13.29 -5.96 14.52
N ASN A 180 12.83 -5.26 15.57
CA ASN A 180 12.07 -4.02 15.47
C ASN A 180 12.68 -2.95 16.38
N ILE A 181 12.84 -1.74 15.86
CA ILE A 181 13.23 -0.55 16.63
C ILE A 181 12.09 0.46 16.54
N LYS A 182 11.53 0.85 17.68
CA LYS A 182 10.39 1.78 17.77
C LYS A 182 10.75 3.00 18.63
N GLY A 183 10.46 4.18 18.08
CA GLY A 183 10.54 5.48 18.77
C GLY A 183 9.23 5.84 19.44
#